data_AF-A0A8J4UR93-F1
#
_entry.id   AF-A0A8J4UR93-F1
#
_cell.length_a   1.000
_cell.length_b   1.000
_cell.length_c   1.000
_cell.angle_alpha   90.00
_cell.angle_beta   90.00
_cell.angle_gamma   90.00
#
_symmetry.space_group_name_H-M   'P 1'
#
loop_
_entity.id
_entity.type
_entity.pdbx_description
1 polymer ?
#
loop_
_entity_poly.entity_id
_entity_poly.type
_entity_poly.pdbx_seq_one_letter_code
_entity_poly.pdbx_strand_id
1 'polypeptide(L)'
;YKALMDLISITYSCSLSLSLSFSQLFSLVIFGCIANEGYVNRPDEVVEYCVFNRNQNACNYAVGMGTLAFICCMAFLALDVYFPQISSVKDRKKAVLADVGVSAFWSFVWFVGFCFMANQWQVAKPEDNPLKEGADAARAAITFSFFSIFTWHQSWTDDLPLCQQCGVGTAPNCVYSPDGKSTQMHPNEDGHFRFSTDCCFLYGVFNGYDGSRVANFVSQYLTAELLLGQLNSNHSDTDVRRILTQAFDVVEKSYFETIDDALAEKANLQAQLPEGAMFHQLSPQSQKIAERLKTLEQEVSGGATAVVALILNNKLYIANVGTNRALLCKYTSDRQNQVIQIGRAHTADNEDELARLAQLGLDPNRLRQTGIIAGQGSLRRIGDYKVKFNYTDIDVLSAAKSKPIIAEPELHGGQSLDGVTGFLLLMSEGLIKALEAAHGPEQANQEMVAMVSAELAQQGNVEAVAQSVVERVKRLHHDAYARQRAVQCSRHEDMTLLIRTINYPLSDGSLTPTQGGRIYPVSVPYSNNQSTSKTSVTLSLVMPAQGTLTNGTNTASTLEGGTPTPG
;
A
#
# COMPACT_ATOMS: atom_id res chain seq x y z
N TYR A 1 24.86 12.07 -16.16
CA TYR A 1 24.16 11.44 -17.30
C TYR A 1 24.69 10.04 -17.57
N LYS A 2 25.94 9.86 -18.03
CA LYS A 2 26.55 8.52 -18.19
C LYS A 2 26.65 7.74 -16.87
N ALA A 3 27.20 8.36 -15.82
CA ALA A 3 27.26 7.77 -14.48
C ALA A 3 25.89 7.52 -13.80
N LEU A 4 24.83 8.20 -14.23
CA LEU A 4 23.45 8.03 -13.69
C LEU A 4 22.73 6.89 -14.44
N MET A 5 22.92 6.80 -15.76
CA MET A 5 22.51 5.66 -16.58
C MET A 5 23.28 4.39 -16.19
N ASP A 6 24.57 4.51 -15.85
CA ASP A 6 25.37 3.42 -15.29
C ASP A 6 24.81 3.01 -13.93
N LEU A 7 24.43 3.94 -13.04
CA LEU A 7 23.84 3.61 -11.73
C LEU A 7 22.44 2.97 -11.83
N ILE A 8 21.59 3.43 -12.76
CA ILE A 8 20.26 2.88 -13.04
C ILE A 8 20.38 1.49 -13.68
N SER A 9 21.32 1.32 -14.62
CA SER A 9 21.65 0.04 -15.22
C SER A 9 22.27 -0.92 -14.20
N ILE A 10 23.14 -0.44 -13.30
CA ILE A 10 23.72 -1.22 -12.21
C ILE A 10 22.66 -1.62 -11.20
N THR A 11 21.69 -0.78 -10.87
CA THR A 11 20.63 -1.10 -9.88
C THR A 11 19.59 -2.07 -10.45
N TYR A 12 19.18 -1.90 -11.72
CA TYR A 12 18.34 -2.85 -12.47
C TYR A 12 19.06 -4.19 -12.67
N SER A 13 20.35 -4.14 -13.04
CA SER A 13 21.20 -5.33 -13.10
C SER A 13 21.41 -5.94 -11.71
N CYS A 14 21.45 -5.19 -10.62
CA CYS A 14 21.78 -5.74 -9.29
C CYS A 14 20.63 -6.55 -8.69
N SER A 15 19.36 -6.13 -8.85
CA SER A 15 18.19 -6.87 -8.34
C SER A 15 17.85 -8.09 -9.19
N LEU A 16 17.83 -7.93 -10.52
CA LEU A 16 17.63 -9.04 -11.45
C LEU A 16 18.84 -9.99 -11.42
N SER A 17 20.07 -9.49 -11.38
CA SER A 17 21.25 -10.33 -11.15
C SER A 17 21.26 -10.95 -9.76
N LEU A 18 20.57 -10.43 -8.73
CA LEU A 18 20.49 -11.10 -7.42
C LEU A 18 19.58 -12.32 -7.48
N SER A 19 18.36 -12.18 -8.02
CA SER A 19 17.41 -13.31 -8.16
C SER A 19 17.91 -14.33 -9.18
N LEU A 20 18.48 -13.86 -10.28
CA LEU A 20 19.20 -14.68 -11.26
C LEU A 20 20.45 -15.31 -10.63
N SER A 21 21.16 -14.64 -9.71
CA SER A 21 22.28 -15.25 -8.97
C SER A 21 21.82 -16.36 -8.04
N PHE A 22 20.68 -16.21 -7.36
CA PHE A 22 20.14 -17.28 -6.50
C PHE A 22 19.61 -18.45 -7.33
N SER A 23 18.93 -18.19 -8.46
CA SER A 23 18.46 -19.26 -9.36
C SER A 23 19.63 -19.95 -10.07
N GLN A 24 20.67 -19.22 -10.49
CA GLN A 24 21.94 -19.75 -11.01
C GLN A 24 22.68 -20.57 -9.95
N LEU A 25 22.78 -20.06 -8.72
CA LEU A 25 23.44 -20.75 -7.62
C LEU A 25 22.72 -22.07 -7.32
N PHE A 26 21.39 -22.07 -7.24
CA PHE A 26 20.63 -23.28 -6.98
C PHE A 26 20.72 -24.29 -8.13
N SER A 27 20.63 -23.83 -9.38
CA SER A 27 20.85 -24.65 -10.57
C SER A 27 22.25 -25.28 -10.58
N LEU A 28 23.30 -24.51 -10.25
CA LEU A 28 24.69 -24.97 -10.19
C LEU A 28 24.94 -25.94 -9.02
N VAL A 29 24.32 -25.69 -7.86
CA VAL A 29 24.39 -26.60 -6.71
C VAL A 29 23.69 -27.93 -7.03
N ILE A 30 22.50 -27.89 -7.63
CA ILE A 30 21.76 -29.11 -8.02
C ILE A 30 22.56 -29.91 -9.05
N PHE A 31 23.08 -29.24 -10.08
CA PHE A 31 23.96 -29.85 -11.07
C PHE A 31 25.21 -30.46 -10.40
N GLY A 32 25.91 -29.70 -9.57
CA GLY A 32 27.16 -30.12 -8.94
C GLY A 32 26.99 -31.28 -7.96
N CYS A 33 25.92 -31.29 -7.16
CA CYS A 33 25.60 -32.38 -6.24
C CYS A 33 25.34 -33.70 -7.00
N ILE A 34 24.57 -33.66 -8.08
CA ILE A 34 24.21 -34.88 -8.83
C ILE A 34 25.33 -35.32 -9.78
N ALA A 35 26.07 -34.41 -10.39
CA ALA A 35 27.16 -34.74 -11.31
C ALA A 35 28.36 -35.37 -10.57
N ASN A 36 28.65 -34.94 -9.34
CA ASN A 36 29.79 -35.46 -8.56
C ASN A 36 29.43 -36.66 -7.69
N GLU A 37 28.27 -36.63 -7.03
CA GLU A 37 27.90 -37.62 -6.00
C GLU A 37 26.55 -38.29 -6.25
N GLY A 38 25.92 -38.02 -7.40
CA GLY A 38 24.61 -38.61 -7.75
C GLY A 38 24.69 -40.02 -8.31
N TYR A 39 25.87 -40.50 -8.67
CA TYR A 39 26.11 -41.84 -9.20
C TYR A 39 26.89 -42.67 -8.18
N VAL A 40 26.26 -43.73 -7.69
CA VAL A 40 26.77 -44.55 -6.59
C VAL A 40 26.78 -46.01 -7.02
N ASN A 41 27.81 -46.73 -6.60
CA ASN A 41 27.97 -48.14 -6.90
C ASN A 41 27.81 -48.99 -5.63
N ARG A 42 27.39 -50.24 -5.75
CA ARG A 42 27.46 -51.19 -4.63
C ARG A 42 28.91 -51.63 -4.42
N PRO A 43 29.29 -52.05 -3.20
CA PRO A 43 30.62 -52.60 -2.93
C PRO A 43 31.00 -53.80 -3.82
N ASP A 44 29.99 -54.51 -4.33
CA ASP A 44 30.13 -55.76 -5.08
C ASP A 44 29.93 -55.60 -6.61
N GLU A 45 29.49 -54.42 -7.05
CA GLU A 45 29.28 -54.08 -8.46
C GLU A 45 30.38 -53.12 -8.93
N VAL A 46 30.62 -53.00 -10.23
CA VAL A 46 31.56 -52.00 -10.82
C VAL A 46 30.79 -50.87 -11.52
N VAL A 47 29.48 -51.04 -11.68
CA VAL A 47 28.62 -50.15 -12.46
C VAL A 47 27.93 -49.16 -11.52
N GLU A 48 28.12 -47.87 -11.79
CA GLU A 48 27.46 -46.80 -11.04
C GLU A 48 26.00 -46.64 -11.47
N TYR A 49 25.13 -46.46 -10.49
CA TYR A 49 23.71 -46.19 -10.70
C TYR A 49 23.30 -44.88 -10.02
N CYS A 50 22.26 -44.24 -10.57
CA CYS A 50 21.69 -43.05 -9.97
C CYS A 50 21.21 -43.30 -8.52
N VAL A 51 21.56 -42.38 -7.63
CA VAL A 51 21.21 -42.40 -6.19
C VAL A 51 19.69 -42.40 -5.95
N PHE A 52 18.91 -41.89 -6.92
CA PHE A 52 17.45 -41.93 -6.91
C PHE A 52 16.91 -43.24 -7.46
N ASN A 53 16.76 -44.25 -6.60
CA ASN A 53 16.11 -45.54 -6.90
C ASN A 53 16.68 -46.24 -8.15
N ARG A 54 17.99 -46.09 -8.42
CA ARG A 54 18.68 -46.60 -9.62
C ARG A 54 18.04 -46.16 -10.94
N ASN A 55 17.23 -45.12 -10.91
CA ASN A 55 16.50 -44.60 -12.06
C ASN A 55 17.35 -43.53 -12.75
N GLN A 56 18.00 -43.91 -13.84
CA GLN A 56 18.87 -43.02 -14.61
C GLN A 56 18.15 -41.75 -15.08
N ASN A 57 16.84 -41.83 -15.33
CA ASN A 57 16.05 -40.67 -15.76
C ASN A 57 15.97 -39.57 -14.68
N ALA A 58 16.07 -39.92 -13.39
CA ALA A 58 16.03 -38.95 -12.30
C ALA A 58 17.30 -38.11 -12.22
N CYS A 59 18.49 -38.74 -12.27
CA CYS A 59 19.76 -38.02 -12.31
C CYS A 59 19.93 -37.25 -13.64
N ASN A 60 19.54 -37.86 -14.77
CA ASN A 60 19.57 -37.17 -16.07
C ASN A 60 18.65 -35.95 -16.10
N TYR A 61 17.47 -36.03 -15.47
CA TYR A 61 16.57 -34.89 -15.33
C TYR A 61 17.23 -33.75 -14.53
N ALA A 62 17.79 -34.04 -13.36
CA ALA A 62 18.42 -33.03 -12.51
C ALA A 62 19.62 -32.35 -13.20
N VAL A 63 20.47 -33.14 -13.84
CA VAL A 63 21.64 -32.64 -14.59
C VAL A 63 21.22 -31.84 -15.82
N GLY A 64 20.26 -32.36 -16.61
CA GLY A 64 19.79 -31.73 -17.84
C GLY A 64 19.05 -30.42 -17.59
N MET A 65 18.08 -30.42 -16.68
CA MET A 65 17.31 -29.22 -16.34
C MET A 65 18.17 -28.21 -15.57
N GLY A 66 19.08 -28.67 -14.70
CA GLY A 66 20.07 -27.80 -14.06
C GLY A 66 20.94 -27.07 -15.09
N THR A 67 21.49 -27.79 -16.06
CA THR A 67 22.34 -27.19 -17.12
C THR A 67 21.56 -26.22 -18.01
N LEU A 68 20.34 -26.59 -18.42
CA LEU A 68 19.51 -25.75 -19.28
C LEU A 68 19.05 -24.48 -18.55
N ALA A 69 18.72 -24.57 -17.26
CA ALA A 69 18.41 -23.41 -16.43
C ALA A 69 19.60 -22.47 -16.33
N PHE A 70 20.81 -23.01 -16.13
CA PHE A 70 22.03 -22.20 -16.08
C PHE A 70 22.28 -21.44 -17.39
N ILE A 71 22.15 -22.11 -18.55
CA ILE A 71 22.31 -21.46 -19.86
C ILE A 71 21.22 -20.39 -20.07
N CYS A 72 19.99 -20.69 -19.68
CA CYS A 72 18.88 -19.75 -19.76
C CYS A 72 19.17 -18.49 -18.93
N CYS A 73 19.59 -18.65 -17.67
CA CYS A 73 20.01 -17.52 -16.84
C CYS A 73 21.17 -16.74 -17.47
N MET A 74 22.17 -17.39 -18.05
CA MET A 74 23.26 -16.68 -18.76
C MET A 74 22.77 -15.86 -19.95
N ALA A 75 21.75 -16.35 -20.68
CA ALA A 75 21.14 -15.63 -21.78
C ALA A 75 20.31 -14.42 -21.31
N PHE A 76 19.59 -14.54 -20.19
CA PHE A 76 18.88 -13.42 -19.55
C PHE A 76 19.87 -12.39 -19.00
N LEU A 77 20.94 -12.81 -18.35
CA LEU A 77 22.01 -11.90 -17.91
C LEU A 77 22.61 -11.12 -19.08
N ALA A 78 22.83 -11.78 -20.23
CA ALA A 78 23.28 -11.10 -21.44
C ALA A 78 22.21 -10.11 -21.96
N LEU A 79 20.94 -10.52 -22.02
CA LEU A 79 19.83 -9.65 -22.38
C LEU A 79 19.76 -8.41 -21.47
N ASP A 80 20.04 -8.55 -20.18
CA ASP A 80 20.04 -7.46 -19.20
C ASP A 80 21.16 -6.46 -19.47
N VAL A 81 22.36 -6.94 -19.83
CA VAL A 81 23.48 -6.09 -20.23
C VAL A 81 23.14 -5.31 -21.52
N TYR A 82 22.36 -5.89 -22.43
CA TYR A 82 21.93 -5.24 -23.67
C TYR A 82 20.64 -4.43 -23.53
N PHE A 83 19.85 -4.64 -22.47
CA PHE A 83 18.55 -4.01 -22.24
C PHE A 83 18.58 -2.46 -22.29
N PRO A 84 19.61 -1.78 -21.73
CA PRO A 84 19.74 -0.32 -21.83
C PRO A 84 19.89 0.19 -23.27
N GLN A 85 20.36 -0.65 -24.20
CA GLN A 85 20.59 -0.27 -25.61
C GLN A 85 19.34 -0.41 -26.47
N ILE A 86 18.28 -1.05 -25.97
CA ILE A 86 17.02 -1.25 -26.70
C ILE A 86 16.19 0.03 -26.63
N SER A 87 16.07 0.77 -27.73
CA SER A 87 15.27 2.01 -27.82
C SER A 87 13.78 1.78 -28.05
N SER A 88 13.38 0.57 -28.47
CA SER A 88 12.01 0.21 -28.82
C SER A 88 11.21 -0.32 -27.63
N VAL A 89 10.15 0.40 -27.26
CA VAL A 89 9.22 0.01 -26.18
C VAL A 89 8.49 -1.31 -26.47
N LYS A 90 8.23 -1.61 -27.76
CA LYS A 90 7.61 -2.89 -28.17
C LYS A 90 8.50 -4.08 -27.87
N ASP A 91 9.81 -3.91 -28.00
CA ASP A 91 10.78 -4.99 -27.77
C ASP A 91 11.08 -5.15 -26.29
N ARG A 92 11.09 -4.06 -25.51
CA ARG A 92 11.11 -4.13 -24.04
C ARG A 92 9.90 -4.87 -23.46
N LYS A 93 8.69 -4.61 -23.98
CA LYS A 93 7.47 -5.35 -23.56
C LYS A 93 7.58 -6.84 -23.85
N LYS A 94 8.12 -7.21 -25.00
CA LYS A 94 8.35 -8.62 -25.36
C LYS A 94 9.40 -9.27 -24.47
N ALA A 95 10.46 -8.55 -24.13
CA ALA A 95 11.50 -9.03 -23.22
C ALA A 95 10.95 -9.30 -21.81
N VAL A 96 10.20 -8.35 -21.24
CA VAL A 96 9.55 -8.53 -19.91
C VAL A 96 8.53 -9.66 -19.94
N LEU A 97 7.71 -9.75 -20.99
CA LEU A 97 6.74 -10.86 -21.12
C LEU A 97 7.43 -12.22 -21.31
N ALA A 98 8.55 -12.25 -22.03
CA ALA A 98 9.36 -13.46 -22.19
C ALA A 98 9.99 -13.88 -20.86
N ASP A 99 10.48 -12.93 -20.06
CA ASP A 99 11.04 -13.20 -18.74
C ASP A 99 9.99 -13.76 -17.77
N VAL A 100 8.79 -13.16 -17.71
CA VAL A 100 7.66 -13.69 -16.93
C VAL A 100 7.26 -15.10 -17.40
N GLY A 101 7.19 -15.31 -18.71
CA GLY A 101 6.85 -16.62 -19.28
C GLY A 101 7.89 -17.70 -18.96
N VAL A 102 9.18 -17.34 -19.04
CA VAL A 102 10.29 -18.24 -18.72
C VAL A 102 10.34 -18.54 -17.22
N SER A 103 10.09 -17.53 -16.37
CA SER A 103 10.04 -17.69 -14.91
C SER A 103 8.89 -18.59 -14.46
N ALA A 104 7.71 -18.45 -15.06
CA ALA A 104 6.59 -19.36 -14.82
C ALA A 104 6.91 -20.79 -15.29
N PHE A 105 7.55 -20.93 -16.46
CA PHE A 105 7.97 -22.23 -16.98
C PHE A 105 8.98 -22.93 -16.06
N TRP A 106 10.03 -22.23 -15.63
CA TRP A 106 11.03 -22.80 -14.73
C TRP A 106 10.48 -23.10 -13.34
N SER A 107 9.59 -22.27 -12.79
CA SER A 107 8.87 -22.58 -11.55
C SER A 107 8.15 -23.92 -11.64
N PHE A 108 7.43 -24.14 -12.75
CA PHE A 108 6.70 -25.39 -12.98
C PHE A 108 7.64 -26.59 -13.15
N VAL A 109 8.73 -26.44 -13.93
CA VAL A 109 9.74 -27.47 -14.12
C VAL A 109 10.39 -27.86 -12.80
N TRP A 110 10.78 -26.90 -11.95
CA TRP A 110 11.38 -27.20 -10.66
C TRP A 110 10.39 -27.84 -9.69
N PHE A 111 9.11 -27.47 -9.75
CA PHE A 111 8.05 -28.14 -9.00
C PHE A 111 7.89 -29.61 -9.40
N VAL A 112 7.75 -29.90 -10.70
CA VAL A 112 7.66 -31.28 -11.21
C VAL A 112 8.93 -32.07 -10.88
N GLY A 113 10.09 -31.44 -11.02
CA GLY A 113 11.39 -32.01 -10.69
C GLY A 113 11.53 -32.38 -9.21
N PHE A 114 11.14 -31.46 -8.33
CA PHE A 114 11.10 -31.69 -6.88
C PHE A 114 10.21 -32.88 -6.55
N CYS A 115 8.97 -32.90 -7.05
CA CYS A 115 8.05 -34.02 -6.82
C CYS A 115 8.60 -35.35 -7.34
N PHE A 116 9.20 -35.35 -8.53
CA PHE A 116 9.78 -36.53 -9.14
C PHE A 116 10.96 -37.08 -8.35
N MET A 117 11.94 -36.23 -8.02
CA MET A 117 13.14 -36.64 -7.27
C MET A 117 12.81 -37.04 -5.83
N ALA A 118 11.91 -36.31 -5.15
CA ALA A 118 11.48 -36.65 -3.80
C ALA A 118 10.77 -38.02 -3.77
N ASN A 119 9.91 -38.31 -4.76
CA ASN A 119 9.27 -39.60 -4.89
C ASN A 119 10.27 -40.73 -5.17
N GLN A 120 11.22 -40.53 -6.09
CA GLN A 120 12.24 -41.54 -6.35
C GLN A 120 13.17 -41.76 -5.15
N TRP A 121 13.49 -40.71 -4.39
CA TRP A 121 14.27 -40.82 -3.16
C TRP A 121 13.51 -41.58 -2.06
N GLN A 122 12.21 -41.34 -1.92
CA GLN A 122 11.37 -42.01 -0.93
C GLN A 122 11.26 -43.53 -1.18
N VAL A 123 11.25 -43.95 -2.44
CA VAL A 123 11.11 -45.36 -2.84
C VAL A 123 12.47 -46.10 -2.89
N ALA A 124 13.58 -45.37 -2.81
CA ALA A 124 14.92 -45.96 -2.83
C ALA A 124 15.17 -46.87 -1.61
N LYS A 125 15.69 -48.08 -1.85
CA LYS A 125 15.91 -49.07 -0.78
C LYS A 125 17.26 -48.86 -0.10
N PRO A 126 17.35 -49.05 1.24
CA PRO A 126 18.64 -49.00 1.95
C PRO A 126 19.66 -50.04 1.45
N GLU A 127 19.18 -51.16 0.90
CA GLU A 127 20.00 -52.22 0.30
C GLU A 127 20.69 -51.81 -1.01
N ASP A 128 20.18 -50.77 -1.68
CA ASP A 128 20.79 -50.24 -2.91
C ASP A 128 21.97 -49.30 -2.62
N ASN A 129 22.07 -48.75 -1.40
CA ASN A 129 23.16 -47.89 -0.95
C ASN A 129 23.49 -48.10 0.55
N PRO A 130 24.17 -49.20 0.90
CA PRO A 130 24.44 -49.56 2.30
C PRO A 130 25.44 -48.62 2.99
N LEU A 131 26.29 -47.93 2.24
CA LEU A 131 27.30 -46.98 2.74
C LEU A 131 26.76 -45.53 2.86
N LYS A 132 25.53 -45.27 2.41
CA LYS A 132 24.90 -43.94 2.34
C LYS A 132 25.72 -42.90 1.56
N GLU A 133 26.54 -43.34 0.62
CA GLU A 133 27.32 -42.44 -0.24
C GLU A 133 26.37 -41.59 -1.09
N GLY A 134 26.63 -40.28 -1.22
CA GLY A 134 25.80 -39.35 -1.99
C GLY A 134 24.40 -39.06 -1.41
N ALA A 135 24.07 -39.56 -0.21
CA ALA A 135 22.76 -39.31 0.41
C ALA A 135 22.54 -37.83 0.78
N ASP A 136 23.59 -37.15 1.23
CA ASP A 136 23.55 -35.72 1.54
C ASP A 136 23.44 -34.87 0.26
N ALA A 137 24.15 -35.26 -0.82
CA ALA A 137 24.02 -34.65 -2.13
C ALA A 137 22.60 -34.80 -2.73
N ALA A 138 21.98 -35.98 -2.59
CA ALA A 138 20.60 -36.21 -3.02
C ALA A 138 19.59 -35.35 -2.25
N ARG A 139 19.76 -35.22 -0.93
CA ARG A 139 18.93 -34.36 -0.08
C ARG A 139 19.11 -32.88 -0.41
N ALA A 140 20.35 -32.45 -0.62
CA ALA A 140 20.66 -31.10 -1.07
C ALA A 140 19.97 -30.81 -2.41
N ALA A 141 20.11 -31.69 -3.41
CA ALA A 141 19.48 -31.51 -4.72
C ALA A 141 17.95 -31.38 -4.63
N ILE A 142 17.27 -32.20 -3.82
CA ILE A 142 15.81 -32.10 -3.58
C ILE A 142 15.47 -30.76 -2.91
N THR A 143 16.22 -30.37 -1.89
CA THR A 143 15.97 -29.16 -1.09
C THR A 143 16.17 -27.89 -1.91
N PHE A 144 17.25 -27.81 -2.68
CA PHE A 144 17.52 -26.68 -3.57
C PHE A 144 16.55 -26.64 -4.76
N SER A 145 16.05 -27.80 -5.23
CA SER A 145 14.98 -27.83 -6.23
C SER A 145 13.68 -27.24 -5.70
N PHE A 146 13.32 -27.51 -4.44
CA PHE A 146 12.16 -26.91 -3.77
C PHE A 146 12.33 -25.39 -3.61
N PHE A 147 13.48 -24.94 -3.11
CA PHE A 147 13.73 -23.50 -2.96
C PHE A 147 13.80 -22.77 -4.30
N SER A 148 14.26 -23.44 -5.35
CA SER A 148 14.29 -22.84 -6.69
C SER A 148 12.90 -22.43 -7.17
N ILE A 149 11.84 -23.14 -6.81
CA ILE A 149 10.44 -22.80 -7.18
C ILE A 149 10.11 -21.35 -6.80
N PHE A 150 10.54 -20.89 -5.62
CA PHE A 150 10.25 -19.54 -5.14
C PHE A 150 11.19 -18.49 -5.71
N THR A 151 12.41 -18.87 -6.11
CA THR A 151 13.34 -17.93 -6.76
C THR A 151 12.90 -17.50 -8.15
N TRP A 152 12.01 -18.27 -8.79
CA TRP A 152 11.41 -17.93 -10.08
C TRP A 152 10.04 -17.23 -9.94
N HIS A 153 9.52 -17.02 -8.73
CA HIS A 153 8.26 -16.31 -8.49
C HIS A 153 8.53 -14.89 -7.97
N GLN A 154 8.73 -13.95 -8.89
CA GLN A 154 8.93 -12.52 -8.58
C GLN A 154 7.75 -11.71 -9.10
N SER A 155 7.28 -10.71 -8.34
CA SER A 155 6.32 -9.73 -8.87
C SER A 155 7.07 -8.80 -9.81
N TRP A 156 6.66 -8.72 -11.06
CA TRP A 156 7.29 -7.85 -12.07
C TRP A 156 7.35 -6.36 -11.67
N THR A 157 6.53 -5.95 -10.69
CA THR A 157 6.55 -4.60 -10.11
C THR A 157 7.77 -4.33 -9.23
N ASP A 158 8.40 -5.37 -8.69
CA ASP A 158 9.57 -5.23 -7.80
C ASP A 158 10.82 -4.75 -8.55
N ASP A 159 10.81 -4.89 -9.89
CA ASP A 159 11.90 -4.50 -10.78
C ASP A 159 11.78 -3.05 -11.28
N LEU A 160 10.70 -2.33 -10.90
CA LEU A 160 10.49 -0.96 -11.32
C LEU A 160 11.25 0.03 -10.42
N PRO A 161 11.91 1.05 -11.01
CA PRO A 161 12.66 2.05 -10.25
C PRO A 161 11.75 2.81 -9.27
N LEU A 162 12.10 2.75 -7.99
CA LEU A 162 11.41 3.46 -6.92
C LEU A 162 11.81 4.95 -6.89
N CYS A 163 10.83 5.79 -6.60
CA CYS A 163 11.07 7.22 -6.49
C CYS A 163 11.80 7.57 -5.17
N GLN A 164 13.06 8.00 -5.26
CA GLN A 164 13.88 8.43 -4.12
C GLN A 164 13.39 9.71 -3.43
N GLN A 165 12.57 10.50 -4.13
CA GLN A 165 11.99 11.75 -3.60
C GLN A 165 10.63 11.50 -2.93
N CYS A 166 10.32 10.25 -2.63
CA CYS A 166 9.08 9.80 -2.04
C CYS A 166 9.37 8.92 -0.83
N GLY A 167 8.64 9.14 0.27
CA GLY A 167 8.67 8.30 1.46
C GLY A 167 7.30 7.72 1.77
N VAL A 168 7.24 6.53 2.36
CA VAL A 168 6.01 5.87 2.82
C VAL A 168 6.15 5.47 4.28
N GLY A 169 5.12 5.75 5.06
CA GLY A 169 4.98 5.30 6.45
C GLY A 169 3.71 4.48 6.60
N THR A 170 3.77 3.42 7.39
CA THR A 170 2.63 2.51 7.60
C THR A 170 2.49 2.12 9.07
N ALA A 171 1.26 1.86 9.51
CA ALA A 171 0.97 1.21 10.78
C ALA A 171 -0.26 0.29 10.64
N PRO A 172 -0.21 -0.94 11.17
CA PRO A 172 -1.34 -1.86 11.11
C PRO A 172 -2.47 -1.41 12.04
N ASN A 173 -3.69 -1.85 11.72
CA ASN A 173 -4.88 -1.70 12.54
C ASN A 173 -4.65 -2.23 13.96
N CYS A 174 -5.36 -1.62 14.93
CA CYS A 174 -5.35 -2.15 16.28
C CYS A 174 -6.62 -1.83 17.06
N VAL A 175 -6.84 -2.62 18.10
CA VAL A 175 -7.84 -2.42 19.15
C VAL A 175 -7.13 -2.24 20.47
N TYR A 176 -7.56 -1.26 21.25
CA TYR A 176 -7.03 -1.05 22.59
C TYR A 176 -7.83 -1.84 23.62
N SER A 177 -7.12 -2.63 24.42
CA SER A 177 -7.68 -3.27 25.59
C SER A 177 -7.88 -2.24 26.72
N PRO A 178 -8.79 -2.50 27.68
CA PRO A 178 -8.93 -1.67 28.89
C PRO A 178 -7.62 -1.51 29.67
N ASP A 179 -6.72 -2.48 29.56
CA ASP A 179 -5.38 -2.48 30.17
C ASP A 179 -4.35 -1.63 29.40
N GLY A 180 -4.77 -0.95 28.33
CA GLY A 180 -3.92 -0.10 27.49
C GLY A 180 -3.06 -0.82 26.46
N LYS A 181 -3.13 -2.16 26.39
CA LYS A 181 -2.42 -2.98 25.39
C LYS A 181 -3.12 -2.91 24.03
N SER A 182 -2.35 -2.75 22.97
CA SER A 182 -2.83 -2.79 21.58
C SER A 182 -2.72 -4.20 21.00
N THR A 183 -3.77 -4.69 20.36
CA THR A 183 -3.78 -5.95 19.61
C THR A 183 -4.28 -5.71 18.18
N GLN A 184 -3.64 -6.35 17.20
CA GLN A 184 -4.07 -6.32 15.80
C GLN A 184 -5.39 -7.09 15.63
N MET A 185 -6.33 -6.54 14.85
CA MET A 185 -7.65 -7.14 14.63
C MET A 185 -7.67 -8.06 13.42
N HIS A 186 -7.04 -7.65 12.32
CA HIS A 186 -6.93 -8.41 11.08
C HIS A 186 -5.55 -8.17 10.42
N PRO A 187 -5.13 -9.03 9.47
CA PRO A 187 -3.95 -8.75 8.65
C PRO A 187 -4.05 -7.37 7.99
N ASN A 188 -2.91 -6.75 7.66
CA ASN A 188 -2.90 -5.45 6.99
C ASN A 188 -3.48 -5.56 5.57
N GLU A 189 -4.42 -4.67 5.26
CA GLU A 189 -5.19 -4.63 4.01
C GLU A 189 -4.82 -3.43 3.13
N ASP A 190 -4.13 -2.43 3.70
CA ASP A 190 -3.57 -1.29 2.98
C ASP A 190 -2.45 -1.71 2.01
N GLY A 191 -2.41 -1.07 0.84
CA GLY A 191 -1.36 -1.22 -0.16
C GLY A 191 -0.85 0.12 -0.68
N HIS A 192 0.34 0.14 -1.28
CA HIS A 192 0.88 1.35 -1.90
C HIS A 192 1.89 1.04 -3.01
N PHE A 193 2.17 2.02 -3.86
CA PHE A 193 3.32 2.00 -4.77
C PHE A 193 3.92 3.38 -4.99
N ARG A 194 5.19 3.43 -5.41
CA ARG A 194 5.93 4.68 -5.70
C ARG A 194 6.98 4.50 -6.80
N PHE A 195 6.56 4.57 -8.04
CA PHE A 195 7.43 4.37 -9.20
C PHE A 195 7.86 5.70 -9.83
N SER A 196 9.08 5.72 -10.37
CA SER A 196 9.60 6.87 -11.12
C SER A 196 10.32 6.42 -12.38
N THR A 197 9.93 6.99 -13.50
CA THR A 197 10.65 6.91 -14.79
C THR A 197 11.16 8.29 -15.18
N ASP A 198 11.91 8.41 -16.27
CA ASP A 198 12.55 9.66 -16.70
C ASP A 198 11.57 10.85 -16.87
N CYS A 199 10.31 10.60 -17.22
CA CYS A 199 9.30 11.64 -17.44
C CYS A 199 7.98 11.46 -16.69
N CYS A 200 7.80 10.31 -16.02
CA CYS A 200 6.54 9.92 -15.40
C CYS A 200 6.79 9.38 -13.99
N PHE A 201 6.15 10.00 -13.01
CA PHE A 201 6.14 9.54 -11.62
C PHE A 201 4.74 9.09 -11.23
N LEU A 202 4.63 7.92 -10.64
CA LEU A 202 3.36 7.27 -10.34
C LEU A 202 3.34 6.82 -8.88
N TYR A 203 2.37 7.31 -8.13
CA TYR A 203 2.20 7.07 -6.70
C TYR A 203 0.79 6.58 -6.42
N GLY A 204 0.63 5.66 -5.48
CA GLY A 204 -0.68 5.09 -5.16
C GLY A 204 -0.76 4.72 -3.69
N VAL A 205 -1.91 5.00 -3.08
CA VAL A 205 -2.29 4.50 -1.75
C VAL A 205 -3.66 3.85 -1.87
N PHE A 206 -3.74 2.60 -1.41
CA PHE A 206 -4.89 1.73 -1.48
C PHE A 206 -5.32 1.35 -0.08
N ASN A 207 -6.61 1.41 0.19
CA ASN A 207 -7.19 0.95 1.44
C ASN A 207 -8.16 -0.20 1.13
N GLY A 208 -7.73 -1.40 1.51
CA GLY A 208 -8.47 -2.65 1.33
C GLY A 208 -9.42 -2.93 2.49
N TYR A 209 -10.43 -3.75 2.25
CA TYR A 209 -11.32 -4.29 3.28
C TYR A 209 -11.85 -5.66 2.87
N ASP A 210 -12.29 -6.46 3.84
CA ASP A 210 -12.70 -7.87 3.65
C ASP A 210 -11.56 -8.70 2.99
N GLY A 211 -10.31 -8.39 3.32
CA GLY A 211 -9.10 -9.01 2.79
C GLY A 211 -8.24 -8.09 1.91
N SER A 212 -6.94 -8.35 1.87
CA SER A 212 -5.96 -7.55 1.10
C SER A 212 -5.88 -7.89 -0.40
N ARG A 213 -6.62 -8.92 -0.86
CA ARG A 213 -6.53 -9.44 -2.24
C ARG A 213 -6.81 -8.36 -3.28
N VAL A 214 -7.85 -7.55 -3.08
CA VAL A 214 -8.24 -6.50 -4.05
C VAL A 214 -7.22 -5.37 -4.06
N ALA A 215 -6.80 -4.87 -2.89
CA ALA A 215 -5.80 -3.81 -2.81
C ALA A 215 -4.47 -4.21 -3.48
N ASN A 216 -4.03 -5.46 -3.26
CA ASN A 216 -2.83 -6.02 -3.90
C ASN A 216 -3.01 -6.16 -5.42
N PHE A 217 -4.15 -6.68 -5.87
CA PHE A 217 -4.46 -6.82 -7.30
C PHE A 217 -4.45 -5.45 -8.00
N VAL A 218 -5.13 -4.46 -7.42
CA VAL A 218 -5.19 -3.10 -7.97
C VAL A 218 -3.79 -2.48 -8.02
N SER A 219 -3.00 -2.59 -6.95
CA SER A 219 -1.64 -2.07 -6.90
C SER A 219 -0.77 -2.61 -8.05
N GLN A 220 -0.84 -3.92 -8.31
CA GLN A 220 -0.07 -4.56 -9.38
C GLN A 220 -0.60 -4.21 -10.77
N TYR A 221 -1.90 -4.45 -11.03
CA TYR A 221 -2.46 -4.30 -12.37
C TYR A 221 -2.52 -2.85 -12.83
N LEU A 222 -2.83 -1.91 -11.93
CA LEU A 222 -2.87 -0.49 -12.29
C LEU A 222 -1.47 0.03 -12.66
N THR A 223 -0.43 -0.49 -12.00
CA THR A 223 0.96 -0.22 -12.35
C THR A 223 1.29 -0.75 -13.75
N ALA A 224 0.83 -1.96 -14.09
CA ALA A 224 1.04 -2.57 -15.42
C ALA A 224 0.45 -1.71 -16.53
N GLU A 225 -0.81 -1.32 -16.36
CA GLU A 225 -1.55 -0.55 -17.36
C GLU A 225 -0.92 0.82 -17.61
N LEU A 226 -0.47 1.50 -16.55
CA LEU A 226 0.03 2.87 -16.66
C LEU A 226 1.50 2.94 -17.10
N LEU A 227 2.38 2.07 -16.58
CA LEU A 227 3.83 2.16 -16.82
C LEU A 227 4.31 1.39 -18.06
N LEU A 228 3.63 0.33 -18.50
CA LEU A 228 4.08 -0.51 -19.63
C LEU A 228 3.67 0.04 -21.02
N GLY A 229 3.48 1.35 -21.14
CA GLY A 229 3.48 2.06 -22.42
C GLY A 229 2.23 2.85 -22.81
N GLN A 230 1.32 3.13 -21.87
CA GLN A 230 0.17 4.02 -22.15
C GLN A 230 0.49 5.49 -21.97
N LEU A 231 1.47 5.85 -21.14
CA LEU A 231 1.81 7.24 -20.84
C LEU A 231 3.07 7.67 -21.61
N ASN A 232 2.97 8.80 -22.30
CA ASN A 232 4.07 9.43 -23.03
C ASN A 232 4.07 10.93 -22.72
N SER A 233 5.26 11.52 -22.66
CA SER A 233 5.49 12.96 -22.54
C SER A 233 4.72 13.83 -23.57
N ASN A 234 4.28 13.28 -24.70
CA ASN A 234 3.52 14.05 -25.69
C ASN A 234 2.00 14.05 -25.46
N HIS A 235 1.50 13.40 -24.41
CA HIS A 235 0.06 13.31 -24.16
C HIS A 235 -0.54 14.61 -23.63
N SER A 236 -1.72 14.95 -24.16
CA SER A 236 -2.52 16.07 -23.68
C SER A 236 -3.22 15.73 -22.35
N ASP A 237 -3.72 16.74 -21.65
CA ASP A 237 -4.46 16.55 -20.40
C ASP A 237 -5.72 15.67 -20.61
N THR A 238 -6.33 15.72 -21.80
CA THR A 238 -7.45 14.86 -22.18
C THR A 238 -7.04 13.42 -22.43
N ASP A 239 -5.85 13.19 -23.01
CA ASP A 239 -5.33 11.84 -23.23
C ASP A 239 -4.99 11.17 -21.91
N VAL A 240 -4.32 11.89 -21.00
CA VAL A 240 -3.98 11.39 -19.66
C VAL A 240 -5.24 11.03 -18.89
N ARG A 241 -6.28 11.88 -18.93
CA ARG A 241 -7.58 11.60 -18.31
C ARG A 241 -8.19 10.31 -18.87
N ARG A 242 -8.23 10.16 -20.19
CA ARG A 242 -8.76 8.98 -20.86
C ARG A 242 -8.00 7.71 -20.48
N ILE A 243 -6.66 7.78 -20.46
CA ILE A 243 -5.78 6.67 -20.09
C ILE A 243 -6.04 6.25 -18.64
N LEU A 244 -6.12 7.19 -17.70
CA LEU A 244 -6.41 6.89 -16.30
C LEU A 244 -7.80 6.25 -16.13
N THR A 245 -8.85 6.79 -16.76
CA THR A 245 -10.19 6.18 -16.71
C THR A 245 -10.17 4.76 -17.28
N GLN A 246 -9.49 4.55 -18.41
CA GLN A 246 -9.39 3.24 -19.06
C GLN A 246 -8.63 2.24 -18.18
N ALA A 247 -7.54 2.65 -17.53
CA ALA A 247 -6.75 1.78 -16.66
C ALA A 247 -7.59 1.27 -15.47
N PHE A 248 -8.37 2.13 -14.81
CA PHE A 248 -9.27 1.72 -13.72
C PHE A 248 -10.39 0.79 -14.21
N ASP A 249 -10.97 1.04 -15.39
CA ASP A 249 -12.00 0.18 -15.99
C ASP A 249 -11.45 -1.22 -16.34
N VAL A 250 -10.24 -1.30 -16.89
CA VAL A 250 -9.56 -2.57 -17.18
C VAL A 250 -9.26 -3.33 -15.89
N VAL A 251 -8.71 -2.67 -14.86
CA VAL A 251 -8.40 -3.29 -13.57
C VAL A 251 -9.66 -3.89 -12.93
N GLU A 252 -10.77 -3.15 -12.90
CA GLU A 252 -12.04 -3.62 -12.35
C GLU A 252 -12.55 -4.86 -13.09
N LYS A 253 -12.55 -4.83 -14.43
CA LYS A 253 -13.02 -5.96 -15.26
C LYS A 253 -12.14 -7.19 -15.07
N SER A 254 -10.82 -7.02 -15.17
CA SER A 254 -9.86 -8.11 -15.00
C SER A 254 -9.92 -8.71 -13.59
N TYR A 255 -10.20 -7.93 -12.55
CA TYR A 255 -10.40 -8.47 -11.20
C TYR A 255 -11.59 -9.45 -11.17
N PHE A 256 -12.73 -9.06 -11.75
CA PHE A 256 -13.90 -9.94 -11.77
C PHE A 256 -13.70 -11.19 -12.61
N GLU A 257 -12.94 -11.13 -13.70
CA GLU A 257 -12.53 -12.31 -14.46
C GLU A 257 -11.74 -13.30 -13.58
N THR A 258 -10.96 -12.83 -12.61
CA THR A 258 -10.20 -13.72 -11.71
C THR A 258 -11.06 -14.46 -10.67
N ILE A 259 -12.29 -14.02 -10.44
CA ILE A 259 -13.19 -14.61 -9.43
C ILE A 259 -14.48 -15.17 -10.03
N ASP A 260 -14.64 -15.13 -11.36
CA ASP A 260 -15.86 -15.55 -12.05
C ASP A 260 -16.19 -17.03 -11.81
N ASP A 261 -15.19 -17.90 -11.91
CA ASP A 261 -15.33 -19.34 -11.63
C ASP A 261 -15.74 -19.61 -10.17
N ALA A 262 -15.15 -18.88 -9.22
CA ALA A 262 -15.46 -19.01 -7.81
C ALA A 262 -16.89 -18.51 -7.49
N LEU A 263 -17.34 -17.45 -8.17
CA LEU A 263 -18.72 -16.95 -8.07
C LEU A 263 -19.72 -17.96 -8.65
N ALA A 264 -19.40 -18.58 -9.78
CA ALA A 264 -20.24 -19.62 -10.39
C ALA A 264 -20.35 -20.87 -9.50
N GLU A 265 -19.23 -21.33 -8.92
CA GLU A 265 -19.22 -22.45 -7.97
C GLU A 265 -20.07 -22.11 -6.73
N LYS A 266 -19.90 -20.90 -6.19
CA LYS A 266 -20.66 -20.43 -5.02
C LYS A 266 -22.16 -20.42 -5.29
N ALA A 267 -22.60 -19.87 -6.42
CA ALA A 267 -24.02 -19.82 -6.78
C ALA A 267 -24.63 -21.23 -6.91
N ASN A 268 -23.90 -22.17 -7.52
CA ASN A 268 -24.31 -23.56 -7.63
C ASN A 268 -24.44 -24.25 -6.26
N LEU A 269 -23.47 -24.04 -5.37
CA LEU A 269 -23.49 -24.61 -4.01
C LEU A 269 -24.58 -23.98 -3.12
N GLN A 270 -24.85 -22.68 -3.27
CA GLN A 270 -25.95 -22.01 -2.58
C GLN A 270 -27.31 -22.56 -3.00
N ALA A 271 -27.52 -22.85 -4.29
CA ALA A 271 -28.76 -23.44 -4.80
C ALA A 271 -29.04 -24.86 -4.26
N GLN A 272 -28.01 -25.56 -3.76
CA GLN A 272 -28.12 -26.89 -3.17
C GLN A 272 -28.52 -26.86 -1.68
N LEU A 273 -28.48 -25.69 -1.02
CA LEU A 273 -28.87 -25.54 0.38
C LEU A 273 -30.34 -25.15 0.51
N PRO A 274 -31.12 -25.77 1.42
CA PRO A 274 -32.47 -25.31 1.73
C PRO A 274 -32.44 -23.91 2.33
N GLU A 275 -33.18 -22.96 1.76
CA GLU A 275 -33.32 -21.60 2.32
C GLU A 275 -33.89 -21.67 3.74
N GLY A 276 -33.15 -21.09 4.72
CA GLY A 276 -33.63 -20.92 6.09
C GLY A 276 -33.38 -22.06 7.08
N ALA A 277 -32.60 -23.10 6.73
CA ALA A 277 -32.24 -24.14 7.69
C ALA A 277 -31.23 -23.63 8.74
N MET A 278 -31.58 -23.71 10.03
CA MET A 278 -30.64 -23.39 11.13
C MET A 278 -29.42 -24.31 11.08
N PHE A 279 -28.22 -23.72 11.19
CA PHE A 279 -26.89 -24.36 11.12
C PHE A 279 -26.74 -25.62 12.00
N HIS A 280 -27.56 -25.78 13.03
CA HIS A 280 -27.46 -26.89 14.00
C HIS A 280 -28.12 -28.21 13.58
N GLN A 281 -28.82 -28.29 12.44
CA GLN A 281 -29.48 -29.52 11.96
C GLN A 281 -28.98 -30.02 10.58
N LEU A 282 -27.86 -29.48 10.11
CA LEU A 282 -27.33 -29.79 8.77
C LEU A 282 -26.71 -31.19 8.71
N SER A 283 -27.08 -31.96 7.68
CA SER A 283 -26.47 -33.26 7.38
C SER A 283 -24.94 -33.14 7.18
N PRO A 284 -24.14 -34.22 7.32
CA PRO A 284 -22.70 -34.17 7.06
C PRO A 284 -22.33 -33.65 5.65
N GLN A 285 -23.20 -33.90 4.65
CA GLN A 285 -23.03 -33.35 3.30
C GLN A 285 -23.25 -31.83 3.26
N SER A 286 -24.29 -31.34 3.95
CA SER A 286 -24.59 -29.91 4.05
C SER A 286 -23.51 -29.14 4.81
N GLN A 287 -22.85 -29.76 5.79
CA GLN A 287 -21.69 -29.18 6.48
C GLN A 287 -20.52 -28.97 5.52
N LYS A 288 -20.20 -29.97 4.69
CA LYS A 288 -19.14 -29.86 3.68
C LYS A 288 -19.43 -28.76 2.64
N ILE A 289 -20.70 -28.63 2.22
CA ILE A 289 -21.14 -27.55 1.32
C ILE A 289 -20.96 -26.19 2.02
N ALA A 290 -21.37 -26.07 3.28
CA ALA A 290 -21.23 -24.84 4.05
C ALA A 290 -19.76 -24.44 4.28
N GLU A 291 -18.86 -25.39 4.55
CA GLU A 291 -17.42 -25.15 4.66
C GLU A 291 -16.81 -24.67 3.32
N ARG A 292 -17.20 -25.31 2.21
CA ARG A 292 -16.76 -24.89 0.88
C ARG A 292 -17.29 -23.49 0.55
N LEU A 293 -18.54 -23.18 0.88
CA LEU A 293 -19.11 -21.84 0.72
C LEU A 293 -18.40 -20.80 1.56
N LYS A 294 -18.01 -21.12 2.80
CA LYS A 294 -17.22 -20.20 3.63
C LYS A 294 -15.86 -19.90 3.01
N THR A 295 -15.23 -20.91 2.42
CA THR A 295 -13.94 -20.75 1.72
C THR A 295 -14.10 -19.89 0.46
N LEU A 296 -15.13 -20.17 -0.34
CA LEU A 296 -15.45 -19.36 -1.53
C LEU A 296 -15.83 -17.93 -1.15
N GLU A 297 -16.57 -17.72 -0.07
CA GLU A 297 -16.91 -16.38 0.43
C GLU A 297 -15.64 -15.58 0.76
N GLN A 298 -14.66 -16.20 1.41
CA GLN A 298 -13.37 -15.57 1.69
C GLN A 298 -12.57 -15.29 0.41
N GLU A 299 -12.72 -16.14 -0.61
CA GLU A 299 -12.01 -16.00 -1.89
C GLU A 299 -12.56 -14.85 -2.73
N VAL A 300 -13.89 -14.70 -2.80
CA VAL A 300 -14.57 -13.69 -3.63
C VAL A 300 -14.80 -12.37 -2.91
N SER A 301 -14.79 -12.37 -1.58
CA SER A 301 -14.91 -11.14 -0.78
C SER A 301 -13.67 -10.27 -0.93
N GLY A 302 -13.90 -8.97 -0.73
CA GLY A 302 -12.86 -7.97 -0.77
C GLY A 302 -13.25 -6.77 -1.60
N GLY A 303 -12.79 -5.60 -1.19
CA GLY A 303 -12.85 -4.39 -1.98
C GLY A 303 -11.68 -3.48 -1.65
N ALA A 304 -11.51 -2.45 -2.46
CA ALA A 304 -10.49 -1.45 -2.22
C ALA A 304 -10.97 -0.05 -2.61
N THR A 305 -10.47 0.94 -1.86
CA THR A 305 -10.44 2.34 -2.28
C THR A 305 -9.03 2.71 -2.70
N ALA A 306 -8.88 3.68 -3.58
CA ALA A 306 -7.62 4.01 -4.21
C ALA A 306 -7.48 5.52 -4.42
N VAL A 307 -6.32 6.08 -4.09
CA VAL A 307 -5.90 7.40 -4.56
C VAL A 307 -4.57 7.27 -5.28
N VAL A 308 -4.50 7.79 -6.50
CA VAL A 308 -3.35 7.63 -7.39
C VAL A 308 -2.93 9.00 -7.89
N ALA A 309 -1.65 9.32 -7.74
CA ALA A 309 -1.06 10.53 -8.27
C ALA A 309 -0.10 10.21 -9.41
N LEU A 310 -0.31 10.88 -10.53
CA LEU A 310 0.56 10.85 -11.70
C LEU A 310 1.18 12.24 -11.88
N ILE A 311 2.50 12.30 -11.93
CA ILE A 311 3.23 13.50 -12.34
C ILE A 311 3.85 13.23 -13.71
N LEU A 312 3.37 13.92 -14.73
CA LEU A 312 3.84 13.82 -16.10
C LEU A 312 4.19 15.22 -16.61
N ASN A 313 5.42 15.43 -17.08
CA ASN A 313 5.92 16.74 -17.53
C ASN A 313 5.66 17.88 -16.53
N ASN A 314 5.94 17.65 -15.25
CA ASN A 314 5.71 18.61 -14.17
C ASN A 314 4.23 19.03 -13.99
N LYS A 315 3.27 18.30 -14.57
CA LYS A 315 1.85 18.43 -14.28
C LYS A 315 1.38 17.30 -13.38
N LEU A 316 0.63 17.66 -12.34
CA LEU A 316 0.02 16.73 -11.40
C LEU A 316 -1.40 16.35 -11.83
N TYR A 317 -1.67 15.05 -11.80
CA TYR A 317 -2.98 14.44 -11.99
C TYR A 317 -3.27 13.51 -10.80
N ILE A 318 -4.46 13.63 -10.22
CA ILE A 318 -4.96 12.80 -9.12
C ILE A 318 -6.19 12.04 -9.61
N ALA A 319 -6.19 10.73 -9.43
CA ALA A 319 -7.31 9.83 -9.65
C ALA A 319 -7.75 9.25 -8.31
N ASN A 320 -9.01 9.45 -7.92
CA ASN A 320 -9.54 8.98 -6.65
C ASN A 320 -10.77 8.09 -6.85
N VAL A 321 -10.80 6.95 -6.15
CA VAL A 321 -11.94 6.05 -5.99
C VAL A 321 -12.09 5.79 -4.50
N GLY A 322 -13.05 6.46 -3.88
CA GLY A 322 -13.38 6.30 -2.46
C GLY A 322 -12.93 7.44 -1.55
N THR A 323 -12.44 7.09 -0.36
CA THR A 323 -12.28 7.96 0.81
C THR A 323 -10.85 8.37 1.12
N ASN A 324 -9.87 7.78 0.43
CA ASN A 324 -8.47 8.19 0.50
C ASN A 324 -8.32 9.66 0.09
N ARG A 325 -7.30 10.34 0.62
CA ARG A 325 -7.16 11.80 0.49
C ARG A 325 -5.82 12.19 -0.11
N ALA A 326 -5.85 13.17 -1.00
CA ALA A 326 -4.67 13.82 -1.56
C ALA A 326 -4.58 15.28 -1.09
N LEU A 327 -3.45 15.68 -0.51
CA LEU A 327 -3.17 17.07 -0.13
C LEU A 327 -1.91 17.57 -0.83
N LEU A 328 -2.00 18.74 -1.45
CA LEU A 328 -0.85 19.48 -1.95
C LEU A 328 -0.52 20.62 -0.98
N CYS A 329 0.66 20.56 -0.38
CA CYS A 329 1.20 21.65 0.43
C CYS A 329 2.13 22.51 -0.42
N LYS A 330 1.87 23.82 -0.49
CA LYS A 330 2.75 24.80 -1.13
C LYS A 330 3.39 25.70 -0.08
N TYR A 331 4.70 25.85 -0.13
CA TYR A 331 5.46 26.77 0.71
C TYR A 331 5.42 28.16 0.08
N THR A 332 4.74 29.10 0.72
CA THR A 332 4.70 30.49 0.25
C THR A 332 5.92 31.26 0.75
N SER A 333 6.24 32.39 0.10
CA SER A 333 7.34 33.30 0.48
C SER A 333 7.25 33.78 1.93
N ASP A 334 6.04 33.78 2.51
CA ASP A 334 5.76 34.23 3.87
C ASP A 334 6.03 33.15 4.93
N ARG A 335 6.69 32.05 4.55
CA ARG A 335 6.96 30.87 5.39
C ARG A 335 5.69 30.18 5.92
N GLN A 336 4.56 30.39 5.26
CA GLN A 336 3.32 29.71 5.59
C GLN A 336 3.06 28.54 4.63
N ASN A 337 2.54 27.45 5.18
CA ASN A 337 2.14 26.29 4.41
C ASN A 337 0.71 26.49 3.92
N GLN A 338 0.53 26.66 2.61
CA GLN A 338 -0.79 26.64 2.00
C GLN A 338 -1.20 25.18 1.76
N VAL A 339 -2.26 24.74 2.43
CA VAL A 339 -2.82 23.38 2.31
C VAL A 339 -3.94 23.37 1.29
N ILE A 340 -3.82 22.55 0.25
CA ILE A 340 -4.82 22.39 -0.80
C ILE A 340 -5.24 20.93 -0.84
N GLN A 341 -6.49 20.63 -0.48
CA GLN A 341 -7.05 19.31 -0.69
C GLN A 341 -7.48 19.15 -2.15
N ILE A 342 -7.02 18.07 -2.80
CA ILE A 342 -7.37 17.76 -4.19
C ILE A 342 -8.48 16.72 -4.17
N GLY A 343 -9.67 17.12 -4.62
CA GLY A 343 -10.87 16.28 -4.63
C GLY A 343 -11.57 16.16 -3.28
N ARG A 344 -12.69 15.44 -3.28
CA ARG A 344 -13.49 15.17 -2.08
C ARG A 344 -13.57 13.66 -1.84
N ALA A 345 -13.79 13.29 -0.58
CA ALA A 345 -14.07 11.91 -0.25
C ALA A 345 -15.43 11.52 -0.85
N HIS A 346 -15.52 10.33 -1.46
CA HIS A 346 -16.76 9.82 -2.01
C HIS A 346 -17.62 9.22 -0.89
N THR A 347 -18.21 10.05 -0.03
CA THR A 347 -19.09 9.63 1.08
C THR A 347 -20.50 10.17 0.91
N ALA A 348 -21.42 9.76 1.79
CA ALA A 348 -22.78 10.30 1.84
C ALA A 348 -22.84 11.79 2.21
N ASP A 349 -21.74 12.41 2.64
CA ASP A 349 -21.66 13.87 2.88
C ASP A 349 -21.30 14.66 1.61
N ASN A 350 -20.89 13.97 0.54
CA ASN A 350 -20.55 14.61 -0.72
C ASN A 350 -21.81 14.83 -1.57
N GLU A 351 -22.22 16.09 -1.70
CA GLU A 351 -23.40 16.50 -2.47
C GLU A 351 -23.37 16.04 -3.94
N ASP A 352 -22.19 16.00 -4.56
CA ASP A 352 -22.05 15.59 -5.96
C ASP A 352 -22.33 14.08 -6.13
N GLU A 353 -21.87 13.26 -5.17
CA GLU A 353 -22.17 11.83 -5.15
C GLU A 353 -23.64 11.55 -4.81
N LEU A 354 -24.22 12.32 -3.88
CA LEU A 354 -25.65 12.22 -3.59
C LEU A 354 -26.50 12.59 -4.80
N ALA A 355 -26.14 13.64 -5.53
CA ALA A 355 -26.83 14.03 -6.76
C ALA A 355 -26.73 12.92 -7.82
N ARG A 356 -25.55 12.28 -7.96
CA ARG A 356 -25.37 11.12 -8.84
C ARG A 356 -26.28 9.95 -8.45
N LEU A 357 -26.35 9.61 -7.16
CA LEU A 357 -27.21 8.53 -6.68
C LEU A 357 -28.71 8.86 -6.79
N ALA A 358 -29.08 10.14 -6.62
CA ALA A 358 -30.45 10.61 -6.82
C ALA A 358 -30.91 10.40 -8.27
N GLN A 359 -30.02 10.63 -9.25
CA GLN A 359 -30.30 10.37 -10.67
C GLN A 359 -30.57 8.88 -10.95
N LEU A 360 -30.02 7.99 -10.14
CA LEU A 360 -30.26 6.54 -10.19
C LEU A 360 -31.57 6.12 -9.53
N GLY A 361 -32.31 7.04 -8.89
CA GLY A 361 -33.58 6.78 -8.22
C GLY A 361 -33.46 6.49 -6.72
N LEU A 362 -32.29 6.74 -6.12
CA LEU A 362 -32.07 6.57 -4.68
C LEU A 362 -32.42 7.84 -3.90
N ASP A 363 -32.88 7.68 -2.66
CA ASP A 363 -33.22 8.80 -1.76
C ASP A 363 -31.97 9.32 -1.03
N PRO A 364 -31.53 10.56 -1.28
CA PRO A 364 -30.35 11.14 -0.63
C PRO A 364 -30.46 11.22 0.90
N ASN A 365 -31.67 11.42 1.44
CA ASN A 365 -31.87 11.56 2.88
C ASN A 365 -31.67 10.22 3.58
N ARG A 366 -32.20 9.13 3.00
CA ARG A 366 -31.96 7.77 3.51
C ARG A 366 -30.47 7.41 3.45
N LEU A 367 -29.78 7.77 2.36
CA LEU A 367 -28.35 7.53 2.20
C LEU A 367 -27.52 8.25 3.29
N ARG A 368 -27.82 9.52 3.59
CA ARG A 368 -27.17 10.26 4.68
C ARG A 368 -27.43 9.65 6.05
N GLN A 369 -28.68 9.27 6.33
CA GLN A 369 -29.06 8.68 7.61
C GLN A 369 -28.39 7.33 7.84
N THR A 370 -28.25 6.52 6.78
CA THR A 370 -27.54 5.25 6.86
C THR A 370 -26.03 5.45 7.01
N GLY A 371 -25.43 6.35 6.22
CA GLY A 371 -24.01 6.74 6.28
C GLY A 371 -23.00 5.66 5.86
N ILE A 372 -23.29 4.39 6.13
CA ILE A 372 -22.45 3.22 5.87
C ILE A 372 -23.25 2.19 5.08
N ILE A 373 -22.73 1.77 3.93
CA ILE A 373 -23.37 0.82 3.02
C ILE A 373 -22.50 -0.43 2.92
N ALA A 374 -23.04 -1.60 3.29
CA ALA A 374 -22.29 -2.85 3.33
C ALA A 374 -20.95 -2.75 4.09
N GLY A 375 -20.99 -2.15 5.29
CA GLY A 375 -19.83 -2.02 6.18
C GLY A 375 -18.85 -0.88 5.84
N GLN A 376 -19.04 -0.17 4.74
CA GLN A 376 -18.11 0.86 4.27
C GLN A 376 -18.82 2.21 4.02
N GLY A 377 -18.15 3.32 4.35
CA GLY A 377 -18.67 4.68 4.12
C GLY A 377 -18.45 5.21 2.70
N SER A 378 -17.61 4.54 1.91
CA SER A 378 -17.31 4.94 0.53
C SER A 378 -18.47 4.63 -0.45
N LEU A 379 -18.75 5.54 -1.37
CA LEU A 379 -19.72 5.41 -2.46
C LEU A 379 -19.08 5.02 -3.80
N ARG A 380 -17.75 4.96 -3.87
CA ARG A 380 -17.00 4.44 -5.02
C ARG A 380 -15.93 3.45 -4.57
N ARG A 381 -15.91 2.26 -5.16
CA ARG A 381 -15.08 1.13 -4.70
C ARG A 381 -14.67 0.26 -5.88
N ILE A 382 -13.46 -0.29 -5.81
CA ILE A 382 -12.95 -1.30 -6.76
C ILE A 382 -13.21 -2.68 -6.17
N GLY A 383 -13.62 -3.63 -7.01
CA GLY A 383 -14.06 -4.97 -6.57
C GLY A 383 -15.42 -4.92 -5.86
N ASP A 384 -15.51 -5.55 -4.69
CA ASP A 384 -16.72 -5.66 -3.85
C ASP A 384 -17.93 -6.22 -4.60
N TYR A 385 -17.86 -7.53 -4.90
CA TYR A 385 -18.90 -8.20 -5.68
C TYR A 385 -20.32 -8.02 -5.07
N LYS A 386 -20.43 -7.89 -3.74
CA LYS A 386 -21.71 -7.74 -3.01
C LYS A 386 -22.45 -6.49 -3.47
N VAL A 387 -21.76 -5.36 -3.58
CA VAL A 387 -22.39 -4.09 -4.02
C VAL A 387 -22.39 -3.92 -5.54
N LYS A 388 -21.65 -4.74 -6.30
CA LYS A 388 -21.64 -4.67 -7.78
C LYS A 388 -22.67 -5.56 -8.44
N PHE A 389 -22.95 -6.74 -7.88
CA PHE A 389 -23.91 -7.70 -8.45
C PHE A 389 -25.19 -7.82 -7.63
N ASN A 390 -25.10 -7.75 -6.29
CA ASN A 390 -26.22 -8.00 -5.39
C ASN A 390 -26.73 -6.72 -4.70
N TYR A 391 -26.57 -5.56 -5.34
CA TYR A 391 -27.05 -4.29 -4.78
C TYR A 391 -28.57 -4.22 -4.65
N THR A 392 -29.32 -5.03 -5.41
CA THR A 392 -30.77 -5.15 -5.31
C THR A 392 -31.23 -5.70 -3.98
N ASP A 393 -30.37 -6.49 -3.33
CA ASP A 393 -30.65 -7.16 -2.05
C ASP A 393 -30.37 -6.23 -0.84
N ILE A 394 -29.80 -5.05 -1.10
CA ILE A 394 -29.49 -4.05 -0.08
C ILE A 394 -30.63 -3.02 -0.07
N ASP A 395 -31.40 -2.96 1.02
CA ASP A 395 -32.61 -2.11 1.17
C ASP A 395 -32.45 -0.63 0.80
N VAL A 396 -31.24 -0.09 0.97
CA VAL A 396 -30.92 1.32 0.69
C VAL A 396 -30.58 1.52 -0.80
N LEU A 397 -30.16 0.47 -1.49
CA LEU A 397 -29.72 0.48 -2.90
C LEU A 397 -30.71 -0.18 -3.86
N SER A 398 -31.72 -0.89 -3.35
CA SER A 398 -32.63 -1.72 -4.14
C SER A 398 -33.39 -0.98 -5.24
N ALA A 399 -33.64 0.32 -5.06
CA ALA A 399 -34.32 1.17 -6.05
C ALA A 399 -33.41 1.69 -7.18
N ALA A 400 -32.11 1.39 -7.16
CA ALA A 400 -31.16 1.90 -8.14
C ALA A 400 -31.39 1.30 -9.55
N LYS A 401 -31.48 2.17 -10.56
CA LYS A 401 -31.62 1.77 -11.98
C LYS A 401 -30.38 1.09 -12.56
N SER A 402 -29.21 1.38 -12.02
CA SER A 402 -27.92 0.80 -12.40
C SER A 402 -27.01 0.74 -11.18
N LYS A 403 -25.82 0.14 -11.32
CA LYS A 403 -24.83 0.00 -10.25
C LYS A 403 -24.61 1.33 -9.49
N PRO A 404 -25.02 1.43 -8.22
CA PRO A 404 -24.91 2.68 -7.47
C PRO A 404 -23.48 2.94 -7.01
N ILE A 405 -22.78 1.89 -6.55
CA ILE A 405 -21.37 1.93 -6.18
C ILE A 405 -20.54 1.60 -7.42
N ILE A 406 -19.76 2.57 -7.89
CA ILE A 406 -18.97 2.48 -9.13
C ILE A 406 -17.46 2.45 -8.84
N ALA A 407 -16.67 1.94 -9.78
CA ALA A 407 -15.21 1.94 -9.73
C ALA A 407 -14.56 3.07 -10.55
N GLU A 408 -15.37 3.93 -11.18
CA GLU A 408 -14.87 5.01 -12.02
C GLU A 408 -14.17 6.10 -11.19
N PRO A 409 -12.92 6.47 -11.51
CA PRO A 409 -12.17 7.46 -10.74
C PRO A 409 -12.69 8.89 -10.98
N GLU A 410 -12.76 9.67 -9.90
CA GLU A 410 -12.80 11.13 -10.01
C GLU A 410 -11.39 11.63 -10.36
N LEU A 411 -11.27 12.37 -11.46
CA LEU A 411 -9.99 12.80 -12.03
C LEU A 411 -9.81 14.32 -11.91
N HIS A 412 -8.82 14.73 -11.11
CA HIS A 412 -8.34 16.10 -11.02
C HIS A 412 -7.00 16.21 -11.74
N GLY A 413 -6.89 17.04 -12.77
CA GLY A 413 -5.71 17.03 -13.63
C GLY A 413 -5.19 18.41 -14.00
N GLY A 414 -3.96 18.43 -14.53
CA GLY A 414 -3.38 19.59 -15.21
C GLY A 414 -2.81 20.67 -14.28
N GLN A 415 -2.61 20.39 -12.99
CA GLN A 415 -1.98 21.36 -12.09
C GLN A 415 -0.49 21.42 -12.38
N SER A 416 -0.01 22.54 -12.93
CA SER A 416 1.43 22.75 -13.09
C SER A 416 2.11 22.85 -11.72
N LEU A 417 3.24 22.13 -11.60
CA LEU A 417 4.16 22.17 -10.47
C LEU A 417 5.35 23.11 -10.75
N ASP A 418 5.31 23.89 -11.83
CA ASP A 418 6.38 24.84 -12.17
C ASP A 418 6.49 25.92 -11.09
N GLY A 419 7.68 26.07 -10.53
CA GLY A 419 7.93 27.02 -9.44
C GLY A 419 7.28 26.67 -8.09
N VAL A 420 6.62 25.50 -7.98
CA VAL A 420 6.06 25.04 -6.71
C VAL A 420 7.16 24.45 -5.84
N THR A 421 7.24 24.92 -4.60
CA THR A 421 8.07 24.33 -3.54
C THR A 421 7.14 23.81 -2.45
N GLY A 422 7.30 22.55 -2.03
CA GLY A 422 6.39 21.94 -1.07
C GLY A 422 6.40 20.42 -1.12
N PHE A 423 5.26 19.79 -0.86
CA PHE A 423 5.12 18.34 -0.90
C PHE A 423 3.67 17.92 -1.16
N LEU A 424 3.52 16.74 -1.76
CA LEU A 424 2.25 16.05 -1.98
C LEU A 424 2.10 14.93 -0.95
N LEU A 425 0.92 14.82 -0.35
CA LEU A 425 0.54 13.76 0.57
C LEU A 425 -0.57 12.91 -0.07
N LEU A 426 -0.41 11.59 -0.02
CA LEU A 426 -1.50 10.63 -0.23
C LEU A 426 -1.67 9.84 1.07
N MET A 427 -2.91 9.69 1.54
CA MET A 427 -3.19 9.03 2.82
C MET A 427 -4.41 8.12 2.74
N SER A 428 -4.34 6.99 3.46
CA SER A 428 -5.45 6.05 3.60
C SER A 428 -6.52 6.58 4.56
N GLU A 429 -7.74 6.06 4.44
CA GLU A 429 -8.86 6.42 5.33
C GLU A 429 -8.55 6.19 6.81
N GLY A 430 -7.87 5.09 7.18
CA GLY A 430 -7.59 4.80 8.58
C GLY A 430 -6.70 5.85 9.25
N LEU A 431 -5.71 6.38 8.54
CA LEU A 431 -4.88 7.48 9.04
C LEU A 431 -5.68 8.77 9.25
N ILE A 432 -6.54 9.10 8.29
CA ILE A 432 -7.43 10.26 8.35
C ILE A 432 -8.36 10.13 9.56
N LYS A 433 -9.09 9.01 9.65
CA LYS A 433 -10.09 8.78 10.69
C LYS A 433 -9.49 8.74 12.08
N ALA A 434 -8.28 8.20 12.23
CA ALA A 434 -7.59 8.21 13.52
C ALA A 434 -7.25 9.64 13.99
N LEU A 435 -6.82 10.50 13.07
CA LEU A 435 -6.56 11.91 13.41
C LEU A 435 -7.85 12.70 13.68
N GLU A 436 -8.86 12.51 12.84
CA GLU A 436 -10.18 13.14 13.00
C GLU A 436 -10.87 12.71 14.31
N ALA A 437 -10.70 11.45 14.74
CA ALA A 437 -11.24 10.95 16.00
C ALA A 437 -10.53 11.55 17.23
N ALA A 438 -9.23 11.85 17.13
CA ALA A 438 -8.46 12.40 18.23
C ALA A 438 -8.66 13.91 18.43
N HIS A 439 -8.69 14.69 17.34
CA HIS A 439 -8.68 16.17 17.39
C HIS A 439 -9.83 16.84 16.64
N GLY A 440 -10.72 16.08 16.00
CA GLY A 440 -11.84 16.59 15.22
C GLY A 440 -11.53 16.80 13.72
N PRO A 441 -12.56 16.82 12.86
CA PRO A 441 -12.39 16.81 11.41
C PRO A 441 -11.88 18.13 10.81
N GLU A 442 -12.19 19.29 11.42
CA GLU A 442 -11.88 20.60 10.84
C GLU A 442 -10.37 20.90 10.79
N GLN A 443 -9.58 20.36 11.72
CA GLN A 443 -8.15 20.67 11.85
C GLN A 443 -7.23 19.58 11.29
N ALA A 444 -7.76 18.39 10.97
CA ALA A 444 -6.95 17.22 10.62
C ALA A 444 -5.98 17.45 9.44
N ASN A 445 -6.43 18.12 8.37
CA ASN A 445 -5.59 18.42 7.21
C ASN A 445 -4.44 19.37 7.54
N GLN A 446 -4.71 20.42 8.32
CA GLN A 446 -3.71 21.42 8.70
C GLN A 446 -2.69 20.82 9.66
N GLU A 447 -3.16 20.05 10.64
CA GLU A 447 -2.31 19.36 11.59
C GLU A 447 -1.41 18.33 10.91
N MET A 448 -1.94 17.54 9.96
CA MET A 448 -1.15 16.59 9.17
C MET A 448 0.00 17.27 8.45
N VAL A 449 -0.29 18.37 7.74
CA VAL A 449 0.73 19.14 7.02
C VAL A 449 1.75 19.75 7.99
N ALA A 450 1.31 20.23 9.16
CA ALA A 450 2.19 20.77 10.19
C ALA A 450 3.13 19.70 10.76
N MET A 451 2.63 18.48 11.02
CA MET A 451 3.44 17.34 11.46
C MET A 451 4.48 16.97 10.41
N VAL A 452 4.07 16.80 9.14
CA VAL A 452 5.01 16.49 8.05
C VAL A 452 6.07 17.57 7.90
N SER A 453 5.69 18.85 7.95
CA SER A 453 6.62 19.96 7.82
C SER A 453 7.64 20.01 8.97
N ALA A 454 7.21 19.72 10.19
CA ALA A 454 8.08 19.67 11.35
C ALA A 454 9.09 18.53 11.28
N GLU A 455 8.66 17.35 10.79
CA GLU A 455 9.54 16.19 10.61
C GLU A 455 10.50 16.35 9.42
N LEU A 456 10.04 16.91 8.29
CA LEU A 456 10.89 17.22 7.12
C LEU A 456 12.01 18.21 7.47
N ALA A 457 11.80 19.11 8.44
CA ALA A 457 12.84 20.02 8.90
C ALA A 457 13.93 19.33 9.74
N GLN A 458 13.61 18.22 10.39
CA GLN A 458 14.50 17.52 11.32
C GLN A 458 15.23 16.35 10.68
N GLN A 459 14.62 15.71 9.67
CA GLN A 459 15.12 14.46 9.11
C GLN A 459 15.53 14.62 7.64
N GLY A 460 16.67 14.04 7.26
CA GLY A 460 17.13 14.02 5.88
C GLY A 460 16.51 12.94 4.99
N ASN A 461 15.71 12.02 5.56
CA ASN A 461 15.09 10.90 4.83
C ASN A 461 13.56 11.00 4.86
N VAL A 462 12.94 11.11 3.69
CA VAL A 462 11.48 11.24 3.54
C VAL A 462 10.73 10.00 4.06
N GLU A 463 11.31 8.81 3.95
CA GLU A 463 10.73 7.57 4.50
C GLU A 463 10.58 7.65 6.02
N ALA A 464 11.65 8.06 6.70
CA ALA A 464 11.68 8.18 8.14
C ALA A 464 10.70 9.26 8.62
N VAL A 465 10.54 10.34 7.84
CA VAL A 465 9.52 11.37 8.08
C VAL A 465 8.12 10.78 8.01
N ALA A 466 7.79 10.06 6.93
CA ALA A 466 6.48 9.46 6.76
C ALA A 466 6.14 8.49 7.90
N GLN A 467 7.09 7.62 8.27
CA GLN A 467 6.91 6.68 9.39
C GLN A 467 6.75 7.40 10.74
N SER A 468 7.53 8.46 10.98
CA SER A 468 7.46 9.23 12.23
C SER A 468 6.12 9.94 12.40
N VAL A 469 5.56 10.46 11.31
CA VAL A 469 4.23 11.09 11.31
C VAL A 469 3.14 10.05 11.60
N VAL A 470 3.18 8.88 10.97
CA VAL A 470 2.21 7.81 11.24
C VAL A 470 2.28 7.35 12.70
N GLU A 471 3.47 7.12 13.24
CA GLU A 471 3.62 6.73 14.65
C GLU A 471 3.21 7.86 15.62
N ARG A 472 3.34 9.12 15.21
CA ARG A 472 2.83 10.27 15.98
C ARG A 472 1.30 10.29 16.01
N VAL A 473 0.62 10.07 14.88
CA VAL A 473 -0.85 10.01 14.82
C VAL A 473 -1.37 8.83 15.66
N LYS A 474 -0.73 7.66 15.54
CA LYS A 474 -1.06 6.49 16.36
C LYS A 474 -0.95 6.80 17.86
N ARG A 475 0.12 7.48 18.29
CA ARG A 475 0.27 7.91 19.69
C ARG A 475 -0.78 8.92 20.11
N LEU A 476 -1.11 9.91 19.28
CA LEU A 476 -2.18 10.87 19.57
C LEU A 476 -3.53 10.17 19.77
N HIS A 477 -3.85 9.21 18.91
CA HIS A 477 -5.08 8.42 19.00
C HIS A 477 -5.10 7.52 20.25
N HIS A 478 -3.98 6.88 20.60
CA HIS A 478 -3.85 6.09 21.84
C HIS A 478 -4.00 6.97 23.08
N ASP A 479 -3.36 8.14 23.10
CA ASP A 479 -3.47 9.12 24.20
C ASP A 479 -4.90 9.63 24.36
N ALA A 480 -5.60 9.89 23.25
CA ALA A 480 -7.01 10.29 23.26
C ALA A 480 -7.90 9.21 23.91
N TYR A 481 -7.67 7.93 23.55
CA TYR A 481 -8.34 6.80 24.19
C TYR A 481 -7.99 6.68 25.68
N ALA A 482 -6.71 6.75 26.04
CA ALA A 482 -6.25 6.56 27.42
C ALA A 482 -6.74 7.68 28.36
N ARG A 483 -6.75 8.93 27.91
CA ARG A 483 -7.14 10.09 28.73
C ARG A 483 -8.64 10.29 28.81
N GLN A 484 -9.35 10.13 27.70
CA GLN A 484 -10.77 10.50 27.60
C GLN A 484 -11.71 9.29 27.55
N ARG A 485 -11.18 8.06 27.45
CA ARG A 485 -11.94 6.84 27.11
C ARG A 485 -12.90 7.08 25.97
N ALA A 486 -12.48 7.88 24.98
CA ALA A 486 -13.30 8.21 23.83
C ALA A 486 -13.62 6.91 23.08
N VAL A 487 -14.90 6.55 23.03
CA VAL A 487 -15.37 5.30 22.38
C VAL A 487 -14.92 5.25 20.91
N GLN A 488 -14.86 6.42 20.28
CA GLN A 488 -14.41 6.62 18.89
C GLN A 488 -12.94 6.26 18.68
N CYS A 489 -12.12 6.33 19.74
CA CYS A 489 -10.69 5.99 19.71
C CYS A 489 -10.42 4.57 20.24
N SER A 490 -11.43 3.72 20.43
CA SER A 490 -11.24 2.35 20.95
C SER A 490 -10.47 1.42 20.00
N ARG A 491 -10.48 1.75 18.72
CA ARG A 491 -9.76 1.05 17.65
C ARG A 491 -9.39 2.02 16.54
N HIS A 492 -8.39 1.68 15.75
CA HIS A 492 -8.12 2.33 14.47
C HIS A 492 -7.82 1.29 13.39
N GLU A 493 -8.09 1.66 12.14
CA GLU A 493 -7.81 0.87 10.95
C GLU A 493 -6.33 1.00 10.52
N ASP A 494 -5.96 0.31 9.44
CA ASP A 494 -4.64 0.42 8.83
C ASP A 494 -4.34 1.87 8.41
N MET A 495 -3.10 2.30 8.63
CA MET A 495 -2.66 3.66 8.34
C MET A 495 -1.55 3.62 7.31
N THR A 496 -1.70 4.39 6.23
CA THR A 496 -0.67 4.57 5.20
C THR A 496 -0.55 6.06 4.87
N LEU A 497 0.68 6.56 4.87
CA LEU A 497 1.04 7.91 4.46
C LEU A 497 2.15 7.86 3.42
N LEU A 498 1.90 8.41 2.24
CA LEU A 498 2.90 8.61 1.20
C LEU A 498 3.19 10.11 1.06
N ILE A 499 4.47 10.47 1.13
CA ILE A 499 4.98 11.85 1.05
C ILE A 499 5.88 11.97 -0.17
N ARG A 500 5.52 12.83 -1.12
CA ARG A 500 6.35 13.18 -2.28
C ARG A 500 6.79 14.63 -2.17
N THR A 501 8.08 14.87 -1.96
CA THR A 501 8.64 16.23 -1.89
C THR A 501 8.66 16.87 -3.29
N ILE A 502 8.48 18.20 -3.39
CA ILE A 502 8.50 18.94 -4.66
C ILE A 502 9.39 20.15 -4.46
N ASN A 503 10.59 20.13 -5.04
CA ASN A 503 11.62 21.17 -4.88
C ASN A 503 11.92 21.53 -3.40
N TYR A 504 11.65 20.61 -2.46
CA TYR A 504 11.78 20.88 -1.03
C TYR A 504 13.21 20.62 -0.55
N PRO A 505 13.87 21.59 0.12
CA PRO A 505 15.19 21.37 0.69
C PRO A 505 15.07 20.45 1.91
N LEU A 506 15.63 19.25 1.83
CA LEU A 506 15.78 18.37 2.99
C LEU A 506 16.95 18.86 3.86
N SER A 507 16.89 18.64 5.17
CA SER A 507 18.01 18.96 6.05
C SER A 507 19.16 17.99 5.82
N ASP A 508 20.32 18.50 5.43
CA ASP A 508 21.57 17.77 5.57
C ASP A 508 21.78 17.57 7.08
N GLY A 509 21.73 16.32 7.54
CA GLY A 509 21.79 15.92 8.95
C GLY A 509 23.09 16.27 9.71
N SER A 510 23.78 17.37 9.36
CA SER A 510 25.03 17.82 9.97
C SER A 510 24.88 18.92 11.03
N LEU A 511 23.66 19.34 11.39
CA LEU A 511 23.49 20.31 12.48
C LEU A 511 23.59 19.60 13.84
N THR A 512 24.82 19.44 14.31
CA THR A 512 25.10 19.20 15.73
C THR A 512 24.61 20.40 16.55
N PRO A 513 23.87 20.20 17.65
CA PRO A 513 23.40 21.31 18.48
C PRO A 513 24.56 21.78 19.36
N THR A 514 25.51 22.56 18.84
CA THR A 514 26.47 23.25 19.72
C THR A 514 27.27 24.43 19.15
N GLN A 515 27.14 24.85 17.89
CA GLN A 515 27.92 25.98 17.37
C GLN A 515 27.06 27.10 16.81
N GLY A 516 26.42 27.82 17.72
CA GLY A 516 25.64 29.01 17.41
C GLY A 516 24.91 29.51 18.64
N GLY A 517 25.65 29.86 19.70
CA GLY A 517 25.08 30.46 20.90
C GLY A 517 24.30 31.72 20.52
N ARG A 518 22.96 31.63 20.50
CA ARG A 518 22.10 32.80 20.40
C ARG A 518 22.35 33.65 21.64
N ILE A 519 22.98 34.81 21.45
CA ILE A 519 23.07 35.83 22.50
C ILE A 519 21.66 36.37 22.67
N TYR A 520 21.04 36.06 23.80
CA TYR A 520 19.79 36.70 24.22
C TYR A 520 20.17 37.97 24.98
N PRO A 521 20.05 39.16 24.39
CA PRO A 521 20.26 40.39 25.14
C PRO A 521 19.21 40.46 26.24
N VAL A 522 19.65 40.71 27.47
CA VAL A 522 18.74 41.00 28.58
C VAL A 522 17.93 42.25 28.25
N SER A 523 16.61 42.19 28.47
CA SER A 523 15.68 43.29 28.20
C SER A 523 16.01 44.56 29.00
N VAL A 524 16.73 44.40 30.11
CA VAL A 524 17.28 45.48 30.93
C VAL A 524 18.72 45.12 31.30
N PRO A 525 19.74 45.85 30.82
CA PRO A 525 21.13 45.61 31.18
C PRO A 525 21.36 45.86 32.68
N TYR A 526 22.16 45.02 33.32
CA TYR A 526 22.56 45.24 34.72
C TYR A 526 23.42 46.50 34.83
N SER A 527 23.07 47.40 35.76
CA SER A 527 23.85 48.61 36.07
C SER A 527 24.25 48.57 37.54
N ASN A 528 25.55 48.69 37.83
CA ASN A 528 26.09 48.65 39.18
C ASN A 528 26.39 50.07 39.70
N ASN A 529 25.34 50.88 39.91
CA ASN A 529 25.47 52.16 40.59
C ASN A 529 25.28 51.96 42.11
N GLN A 530 26.36 51.64 42.83
CA GLN A 530 26.41 51.77 44.28
C GLN A 530 26.57 53.25 44.67
N SER A 531 25.48 54.01 44.60
CA SER A 531 25.35 55.27 45.33
C SER A 531 24.35 55.04 46.47
N THR A 532 24.89 54.89 47.67
CA THR A 532 24.17 54.72 48.93
C THR A 532 23.18 55.86 49.16
N SER A 533 21.89 55.58 49.10
CA SER A 533 20.85 56.31 49.82
C SER A 533 19.64 55.39 49.96
N LYS A 534 19.26 55.10 51.21
CA LYS A 534 18.14 54.22 51.57
C LYS A 534 16.85 54.71 50.90
N THR A 535 16.50 54.11 49.78
CA THR A 535 15.18 54.26 49.17
C THR A 535 14.75 52.87 48.75
N SER A 536 13.69 52.36 49.35
CA SER A 536 13.07 51.09 49.01
C SER A 536 12.76 51.07 47.51
N VAL A 537 13.28 50.08 46.79
CA VAL A 537 12.93 49.86 45.38
C VAL A 537 11.49 49.34 45.35
N THR A 538 10.54 50.15 44.87
CA THR A 538 9.16 49.72 44.67
C THR A 538 9.06 49.01 43.32
N LEU A 539 8.83 47.70 43.33
CA LEU A 539 8.53 46.91 42.14
C LEU A 539 7.01 46.92 41.92
N SER A 540 6.55 47.38 40.75
CA SER A 540 5.14 47.29 40.35
C SER A 540 5.03 46.55 39.02
N LEU A 541 4.23 45.49 38.99
CA LEU A 541 3.80 44.80 37.78
C LEU A 541 2.39 45.27 37.43
N VAL A 542 2.19 45.73 36.20
CA VAL A 542 0.85 46.10 35.71
C VAL A 542 0.11 44.83 35.33
N MET A 543 -0.94 44.50 36.07
CA MET A 543 -1.84 43.39 35.73
C MET A 543 -2.90 43.89 34.74
N PRO A 544 -3.18 43.16 33.65
CA PRO A 544 -4.30 43.49 32.78
C PRO A 544 -5.62 43.35 33.55
N ALA A 545 -6.53 44.30 33.37
CA ALA A 545 -7.80 44.35 34.09
C ALA A 545 -8.64 43.09 33.82
N GLN A 546 -8.97 42.34 34.87
CA GLN A 546 -9.92 41.24 34.79
C GLN A 546 -11.32 41.81 34.51
N GLY A 547 -11.80 41.65 33.29
CA GLY A 547 -13.21 41.84 32.96
C GLY A 547 -14.07 40.84 33.76
N THR A 548 -15.07 41.35 34.46
CA THR A 548 -16.03 40.59 35.26
C THR A 548 -16.72 39.49 34.46
N LEU A 549 -16.53 38.24 34.87
CA LEU A 549 -17.37 37.10 34.49
C LEU A 549 -18.74 37.25 35.17
N THR A 550 -19.79 37.55 34.40
CA THR A 550 -21.19 37.46 34.86
C THR A 550 -21.80 36.13 34.42
N ASN A 551 -22.09 35.28 35.41
CA ASN A 551 -22.92 34.08 35.28
C ASN A 551 -24.34 34.47 34.83
N GLY A 552 -24.81 33.92 33.72
CA GLY A 552 -26.19 34.09 33.24
C GLY A 552 -27.01 32.81 33.37
N THR A 553 -27.90 32.77 34.38
CA THR A 553 -29.12 31.95 34.35
C THR A 553 -30.14 32.50 35.33
N ASN A 554 -31.22 33.12 34.80
CA ASN A 554 -32.62 32.77 35.06
C ASN A 554 -33.59 33.96 34.83
N THR A 555 -34.56 33.69 33.95
CA THR A 555 -35.99 34.05 34.00
C THR A 555 -36.46 35.52 34.08
N ALA A 556 -37.17 35.88 33.01
CA ALA A 556 -38.50 36.50 32.95
C ALA A 556 -38.71 38.02 33.13
N SER A 557 -39.75 38.46 32.41
CA SER A 557 -40.56 39.69 32.47
C SER A 557 -40.06 41.01 31.88
N THR A 558 -40.54 41.27 30.66
CA THR A 558 -41.30 42.45 30.18
C THR A 558 -41.30 43.79 30.96
N LEU A 559 -41.27 44.85 30.13
CA LEU A 559 -41.96 46.16 30.21
C LEU A 559 -41.23 47.39 30.78
N GLU A 560 -41.33 48.46 29.97
CA GLU A 560 -41.12 49.91 30.21
C GLU A 560 -39.69 50.36 30.59
N GLY A 561 -39.13 51.47 30.12
CA GLY A 561 -39.65 52.69 29.51
C GLY A 561 -38.80 53.85 30.04
N GLY A 562 -38.41 54.80 29.18
CA GLY A 562 -37.95 56.12 29.61
C GLY A 562 -36.44 56.42 29.50
N THR A 563 -36.09 57.19 28.47
CA THR A 563 -34.99 58.17 28.50
C THR A 563 -35.13 59.12 29.69
N PRO A 564 -34.01 59.60 30.24
CA PRO A 564 -33.79 61.04 30.18
C PRO A 564 -32.32 61.44 29.97
N THR A 565 -32.07 62.30 28.98
CA THR A 565 -31.03 63.35 29.04
C THR A 565 -31.42 64.36 30.13
N PRO A 566 -30.45 64.93 30.88
CA PRO A 566 -29.88 66.20 30.44
C PRO A 566 -28.41 66.45 30.84
N GLY A 567 -27.71 67.30 30.09
CA GLY A 567 -26.40 67.86 30.44
C GLY A 567 -25.50 68.05 29.24
#